data_AF-A0A7C6RB04-F1
#
_entry.id   AF-A0A7C6RB04-F1
#
_cell.length_a   1.000
_cell.length_b   1.000
_cell.length_c   1.000
_cell.angle_alpha   90.00
_cell.angle_beta   90.00
_cell.angle_gamma   90.00
#
_symmetry.space_group_name_H-M   'P 1'
#
loop_
_entity.id
_entity.type
_entity.pdbx_description
1 polymer ?
#
loop_
_entity_poly.entity_id
_entity_poly.type
_entity_poly.pdbx_seq_one_letter_code
_entity_poly.pdbx_strand_id
1 'polypeptide(L)' 'MAEGDYLADLIERLRDELHQLVKEKGGMADQEVIEKSRELDRLIVEYTRRKIAR' A
#
# COMPACT_ATOMS: atom_id res chain seq x y z
N MET A 1 -2.62 -21.13 0.77
CA MET A 1 -2.94 -19.69 0.82
C MET A 1 -3.22 -19.25 -0.60
N ALA A 2 -4.37 -18.64 -0.87
CA ALA A 2 -4.66 -18.19 -2.23
C ALA A 2 -3.81 -16.94 -2.51
N GLU A 3 -3.34 -16.79 -3.75
CA GLU A 3 -2.47 -15.67 -4.15
C GLU A 3 -3.10 -14.28 -3.90
N GLY A 4 -4.44 -14.20 -3.83
CA GLY A 4 -5.17 -13.00 -3.44
C GLY A 4 -5.05 -12.61 -1.97
N ASP A 5 -4.83 -13.59 -1.07
CA ASP A 5 -4.70 -13.34 0.38
C ASP A 5 -3.37 -12.62 0.66
N TYR A 6 -2.30 -13.00 -0.05
CA TYR A 6 -0.97 -12.39 0.10
C TYR A 6 -0.92 -10.92 -0.30
N LEU A 7 -1.59 -10.55 -1.40
CA LEU A 7 -1.64 -9.16 -1.87
C LEU A 7 -2.44 -8.27 -0.91
N ALA A 8 -3.52 -8.78 -0.34
CA ALA A 8 -4.30 -8.07 0.67
C ALA A 8 -3.47 -7.79 1.93
N ASP A 9 -2.78 -8.81 2.46
CA ASP A 9 -1.90 -8.68 3.61
C ASP A 9 -0.77 -7.66 3.37
N LEU A 10 -0.19 -7.65 2.17
CA LEU A 10 0.86 -6.72 1.80
C LEU A 10 0.36 -5.27 1.75
N ILE A 11 -0.85 -5.04 1.22
CA ILE A 11 -1.51 -3.73 1.20
C ILE A 11 -1.76 -3.24 2.62
N GLU A 12 -2.23 -4.10 3.53
CA GLU A 12 -2.47 -3.71 4.93
C GLU A 12 -1.17 -3.31 5.63
N ARG A 13 -0.09 -4.08 5.46
CA ARG A 13 1.22 -3.75 6.03
C ARG A 13 1.76 -2.43 5.52
N LEU A 14 1.71 -2.20 4.21
CA LEU A 14 2.18 -0.94 3.60
C LEU A 14 1.35 0.26 4.02
N ARG A 15 0.03 0.08 4.24
CA ARG A 15 -0.84 1.12 4.79
C ARG A 15 -0.42 1.50 6.21
N ASP A 16 -0.12 0.52 7.06
CA ASP A 16 0.32 0.79 8.43
C ASP A 16 1.69 1.47 8.47
N GLU A 17 2.63 1.03 7.63
CA GLU A 17 3.93 1.69 7.47
C GLU A 17 3.78 3.14 7.01
N LEU A 18 2.91 3.41 6.03
CA LEU A 18 2.67 4.77 5.55
C LEU A 18 2.09 5.65 6.67
N HIS A 19 1.17 5.13 7.48
CA HIS A 19 0.63 5.87 8.61
C HIS A 19 1.69 6.18 9.68
N GLN A 20 2.61 5.26 9.96
CA GLN A 20 3.72 5.53 10.88
C GLN A 20 4.66 6.58 10.29
N LEU A 21 5.02 6.43 9.02
CA LEU A 21 5.94 7.36 8.35
C LEU A 21 5.37 8.78 8.31
N VAL A 22 4.08 8.96 8.06
CA VAL A 22 3.40 10.27 8.11
C VAL A 22 3.49 10.89 9.51
N LYS A 23 3.32 10.07 10.56
CA LYS A 23 3.44 10.54 11.96
C LYS A 23 4.88 10.92 12.31
N GLU A 24 5.86 10.15 11.86
CA GLU A 24 7.28 10.38 12.11
C GLU A 24 7.83 11.59 11.36
N LYS A 25 7.43 11.76 10.09
CA LYS A 25 7.93 12.84 9.21
C LYS A 25 7.11 14.12 9.33
N GLY A 26 5.98 14.08 10.02
CA GLY A 26 5.14 15.24 10.28
C GLY A 26 4.28 15.71 9.11
N GLY A 27 4.09 14.88 8.08
CA GLY A 27 3.17 15.19 6.99
C GLY A 27 3.32 14.36 5.71
N MET A 28 2.37 14.56 4.81
CA MET A 28 2.29 13.90 3.49
C MET A 28 3.20 14.51 2.42
N ALA A 29 3.88 15.63 2.71
CA ALA A 29 4.77 16.30 1.77
C ALA A 29 6.20 15.74 1.77
N ASP A 30 6.50 14.84 2.72
CA ASP A 30 7.80 14.16 2.78
C ASP A 30 7.97 13.22 1.59
N GLN A 31 9.15 13.23 0.97
CA GLN A 31 9.43 12.46 -0.23
C GLN A 31 9.28 10.95 0.01
N GLU A 32 9.71 10.45 1.17
CA GLU A 32 9.65 9.03 1.52
C GLU A 32 8.18 8.58 1.70
N VAL A 33 7.36 9.46 2.29
CA VAL A 33 5.91 9.26 2.41
C VAL A 33 5.23 9.21 1.04
N ILE A 34 5.59 10.11 0.14
CA ILE A 34 5.06 10.14 -1.23
C ILE A 34 5.44 8.86 -1.99
N GLU A 35 6.68 8.40 -1.87
CA GLU A 35 7.16 7.19 -2.53
C GLU A 35 6.42 5.94 -2.04
N LYS A 36 6.26 5.78 -0.71
CA LYS A 36 5.48 4.69 -0.12
C LYS A 36 4.00 4.75 -0.50
N SER A 37 3.40 5.94 -0.54
CA SER A 37 2.00 6.11 -0.97
C SER A 37 1.81 5.64 -2.41
N ARG A 38 2.73 5.98 -3.31
CA ARG A 38 2.67 5.54 -4.72
C ARG A 38 2.83 4.03 -4.86
N GLU A 39 3.63 3.41 -4.00
CA GLU A 39 3.77 1.95 -3.97
C GLU A 39 2.48 1.26 -3.54
N LEU A 40 1.86 1.77 -2.48
CA LEU A 40 0.56 1.28 -2.00
C LEU A 40 -0.51 1.39 -3.09
N ASP A 41 -0.59 2.53 -3.78
CA ASP A 41 -1.54 2.73 -4.88
C ASP A 41 -1.35 1.71 -6.01
N ARG A 42 -0.10 1.42 -6.39
CA ARG A 42 0.21 0.39 -7.41
C ARG A 42 -0.29 -0.99 -6.99
N LEU A 43 -0.08 -1.37 -5.74
CA LEU A 43 -0.52 -2.67 -5.22
C LEU A 43 -2.04 -2.77 -5.14
N ILE A 44 -2.74 -1.70 -4.73
CA ILE A 44 -4.20 -1.66 -4.72
C ILE A 44 -4.77 -1.85 -6.13
N VAL A 45 -4.20 -1.17 -7.13
CA VAL A 45 -4.63 -1.34 -8.53
C VAL A 45 -4.40 -2.77 -9.00
N GLU A 46 -3.25 -3.37 -8.71
CA GLU A 46 -2.93 -4.74 -9.09
C GLU A 46 -3.88 -5.75 -8.43
N TYR A 47 -4.11 -5.62 -7.12
CA TYR A 47 -5.06 -6.45 -6.39
C TYR A 47 -6.48 -6.33 -6.96
N THR A 48 -6.92 -5.10 -7.25
CA THR A 48 -8.25 -4.83 -7.83
C THR A 48 -8.39 -5.45 -9.22
N ARG A 49 -7.36 -5.33 -10.07
CA ARG A 49 -7.34 -5.97 -11.40
C ARG A 49 -7.45 -7.49 -11.29
N ARG A 50 -6.66 -8.11 -10.41
CA ARG A 50 -6.69 -9.57 -10.20
C ARG A 50 -8.01 -10.07 -9.64
N LYS A 51 -8.67 -9.27 -8.79
CA LYS A 51 -9.97 -9.61 -8.22
C LYS A 51 -11.12 -9.50 -9.24
N ILE A 52 -11.05 -8.53 -10.17
CA ILE A 52 -12.05 -8.34 -11.23
C ILE A 52 -11.88 -9.36 -12.37
N ALA A 53 -10.65 -9.78 -12.66
CA ALA A 53 -10.34 -10.75 -13.72
C ALA A 53 -10.66 -12.22 -13.34
N ARG A 54 -11.18 -12.46 -12.14
CA ARG A 54 -11.47 -13.78 -11.57
C ARG A 54 -12.97 -14.02 -11.52
#